data_AF-A0A4R1WU85-F1
#
_entry.id   AF-A0A4R1WU85-F1
#
_cell.length_a   1.000
_cell.length_b   1.000
_cell.length_c   1.000
_cell.angle_alpha   90.00
_cell.angle_beta   90.00
_cell.angle_gamma   90.00
#
_symmetry.space_group_name_H-M   'P 1'
#
loop_
_entity.id
_entity.type
_entity.pdbx_description
1 polymer ?
#
loop_
_entity_poly.entity_id
_entity_poly.type
_entity_poly.pdbx_seq_one_letter_code
_entity_poly.pdbx_strand_id
1 'polypeptide(L)'
;MTHPAGRNRIDRKVSYGPLLDVFCLDMRTYRGANPAPGVAGPVAMLGAEQAAWLVREVAASKAAWKVIASDMPLGLLVPDGNEIEAVANGLAGAPGGREHEIAWVLSQFKRRKVRNTVWLTADVHYCAAHHYDPSRAAFTDFDPFWELVAGPVNAGTFGPNGLDSTFGPKVEFVKAADFPSQPPSGGNQFFGHVEIDPRTEVFTASLRNLYGEVLWRKDLNPAGRH
;
A
#
# COMPACT_ATOMS: atom_id res chain seq x y z
N MET A 1 26.75 -10.57 -4.62
CA MET A 1 26.06 -10.11 -3.41
C MET A 1 25.02 -11.15 -3.01
N THR A 2 25.32 -11.96 -2.02
CA THR A 2 24.36 -12.87 -1.39
C THR A 2 23.65 -12.07 -0.30
N HIS A 3 22.35 -11.82 -0.47
CA HIS A 3 21.54 -11.17 0.56
C HIS A 3 21.50 -12.10 1.79
N PRO A 4 21.70 -11.59 3.03
CA PRO A 4 21.78 -12.42 4.24
C PRO A 4 20.47 -13.16 4.58
N ALA A 5 19.40 -12.93 3.82
CA ALA A 5 18.06 -13.46 4.07
C ALA A 5 17.75 -14.79 3.34
N GLY A 6 18.76 -15.46 2.76
CA GLY A 6 18.59 -16.72 2.02
C GLY A 6 18.27 -16.49 0.55
N ARG A 7 18.53 -17.51 -0.29
CA ARG A 7 18.52 -17.40 -1.76
C ARG A 7 17.13 -17.14 -2.38
N ASN A 8 16.05 -17.23 -1.58
CA ASN A 8 14.65 -17.19 -2.04
C ASN A 8 13.78 -16.12 -1.34
N ARG A 9 14.34 -15.30 -0.45
CA ARG A 9 13.53 -14.31 0.29
C ARG A 9 13.31 -13.05 -0.56
N ILE A 10 12.05 -12.70 -0.79
CA ILE A 10 11.64 -11.55 -1.61
C ILE A 10 11.59 -10.27 -0.76
N ASP A 11 11.05 -10.35 0.46
CA ASP A 11 10.94 -9.20 1.35
C ASP A 11 12.33 -8.69 1.78
N ARG A 12 12.53 -7.38 1.66
CA ARG A 12 13.84 -6.75 1.85
C ARG A 12 13.72 -5.25 2.04
N LYS A 13 14.79 -4.66 2.57
CA LYS A 13 14.96 -3.21 2.68
C LYS A 13 15.98 -2.73 1.66
N VAL A 14 15.68 -1.66 0.95
CA VAL A 14 16.61 -0.96 0.05
C VAL A 14 16.77 0.49 0.53
N SER A 15 18.00 0.89 0.81
CA SER A 15 18.34 2.24 1.32
C SER A 15 18.93 3.12 0.24
N TYR A 16 18.42 4.35 0.14
CA TYR A 16 18.86 5.40 -0.77
C TYR A 16 19.30 6.63 0.04
N GLY A 17 20.51 6.53 0.59
CA GLY A 17 21.11 7.59 1.40
C GLY A 17 20.24 7.99 2.59
N PRO A 18 20.29 9.26 3.03
CA PRO A 18 19.52 9.73 4.18
C PRO A 18 18.05 10.05 3.85
N LEU A 19 17.64 9.97 2.58
CA LEU A 19 16.33 10.46 2.14
C LEU A 19 15.28 9.35 2.13
N LEU A 20 15.63 8.15 1.69
CA LEU A 20 14.63 7.13 1.40
C LEU A 20 15.09 5.74 1.83
N ASP A 21 14.23 5.06 2.59
CA ASP A 21 14.26 3.61 2.73
C ASP A 21 12.99 3.03 2.08
N VAL A 22 13.16 2.00 1.25
CA VAL A 22 12.06 1.24 0.63
C VAL A 22 12.00 -0.15 1.27
N PHE A 23 10.84 -0.51 1.79
CA PHE A 23 10.55 -1.79 2.41
C PHE A 23 9.66 -2.59 1.46
N CYS A 24 10.28 -3.51 0.71
CA CYS A 24 9.60 -4.39 -0.22
C CYS A 24 8.96 -5.54 0.56
N LEU A 25 7.65 -5.70 0.44
CA LEU A 25 6.90 -6.81 1.03
C LEU A 25 6.76 -7.98 0.05
N ASP A 26 6.62 -9.17 0.61
CA ASP A 26 6.14 -10.38 -0.06
C ASP A 26 4.77 -10.74 0.49
N MET A 27 3.72 -10.46 -0.27
CA MET A 27 2.35 -10.75 0.14
C MET A 27 1.78 -12.00 -0.54
N ARG A 28 2.64 -12.85 -1.12
CA ARG A 28 2.23 -14.07 -1.82
C ARG A 28 2.74 -15.33 -1.13
N THR A 29 3.98 -15.34 -0.66
CA THR A 29 4.61 -16.54 -0.09
C THR A 29 3.98 -16.96 1.24
N TYR A 30 3.54 -16.00 2.04
CA TYR A 30 3.11 -16.23 3.42
C TYR A 30 1.60 -16.10 3.65
N ARG A 31 0.82 -15.75 2.61
CA ARG A 31 -0.62 -15.53 2.76
C ARG A 31 -1.35 -16.86 2.95
N GLY A 32 -2.39 -16.84 3.79
CA GLY A 32 -3.36 -17.93 3.88
C GLY A 32 -4.25 -17.99 2.63
N ALA A 33 -5.08 -19.03 2.55
CA ALA A 33 -6.14 -19.13 1.54
C ALA A 33 -7.02 -17.85 1.52
N ASN A 34 -7.58 -17.53 0.35
CA ASN A 34 -8.48 -16.39 0.21
C ASN A 34 -9.70 -16.62 1.12
N PRO A 35 -9.97 -15.72 2.08
CA PRO A 35 -11.10 -15.88 2.97
C PRO A 35 -12.39 -15.44 2.29
N ALA A 36 -13.52 -15.99 2.75
CA ALA A 36 -14.81 -15.38 2.50
C ALA A 36 -14.86 -13.95 3.09
N PRO A 37 -15.65 -13.04 2.51
CA PRO A 37 -15.85 -11.71 3.08
C PRO A 37 -16.36 -11.77 4.53
N GLY A 38 -15.87 -10.86 5.38
CA GLY A 38 -16.36 -10.69 6.75
C GLY A 38 -15.91 -11.74 7.75
N VAL A 39 -14.83 -12.47 7.47
CA VAL A 39 -14.24 -13.40 8.45
C VAL A 39 -13.74 -12.61 9.66
N ALA A 40 -14.19 -13.01 10.85
CA ALA A 40 -13.85 -12.31 12.10
C ALA A 40 -12.41 -12.60 12.56
N GLY A 41 -11.94 -13.85 12.40
CA GLY A 41 -10.64 -14.31 12.86
C GLY A 41 -9.47 -13.87 11.97
N PRO A 42 -8.22 -13.94 12.48
CA PRO A 42 -7.04 -13.57 11.70
C PRO A 42 -6.79 -14.56 10.56
N VAL A 43 -6.44 -14.03 9.39
CA VAL A 43 -5.96 -14.77 8.23
C VAL A 43 -4.63 -14.16 7.83
N ALA A 44 -3.61 -14.98 7.63
CA ALA A 44 -2.28 -14.48 7.31
C ALA A 44 -2.24 -13.77 5.95
N MET A 45 -1.47 -12.69 5.86
CA MET A 45 -1.14 -11.98 4.62
C MET A 45 0.37 -11.83 4.46
N LEU A 46 1.01 -11.18 5.42
CA LEU A 46 2.47 -11.05 5.53
C LEU A 46 3.08 -12.23 6.29
N GLY A 47 2.32 -12.80 7.23
CA GLY A 47 2.83 -13.74 8.21
C GLY A 47 3.61 -13.04 9.34
N ALA A 48 3.65 -13.70 10.50
CA ALA A 48 4.16 -13.10 11.74
C ALA A 48 5.63 -12.62 11.65
N GLU A 49 6.50 -13.38 10.99
CA GLU A 49 7.92 -13.04 10.87
C GLU A 49 8.13 -11.77 10.04
N GLN A 50 7.48 -11.68 8.87
CA GLN A 50 7.60 -10.52 8.00
C GLN A 50 6.93 -9.28 8.61
N ALA A 51 5.77 -9.43 9.24
CA ALA A 51 5.12 -8.32 9.94
C ALA A 51 6.02 -7.75 11.05
N ALA A 52 6.64 -8.62 11.85
CA ALA A 52 7.58 -8.21 12.90
C ALA A 52 8.87 -7.60 12.33
N TRP A 53 9.39 -8.14 11.22
CA TRP A 53 10.50 -7.57 10.48
C TRP A 53 10.18 -6.15 10.00
N LEU A 54 9.02 -5.95 9.36
CA LEU A 54 8.59 -4.66 8.84
C LEU A 54 8.55 -3.60 9.95
N VAL A 55 7.90 -3.92 11.07
CA VAL A 55 7.83 -3.03 12.24
C VAL A 55 9.21 -2.67 12.76
N ARG A 56 10.11 -3.65 12.88
CA ARG A 56 11.45 -3.42 13.40
C ARG A 56 12.28 -2.56 12.47
N GLU A 57 12.33 -2.89 11.18
CA GLU A 57 13.19 -2.20 10.22
C GLU A 57 12.70 -0.77 9.92
N VAL A 58 11.38 -0.57 9.86
CA VAL A 58 10.80 0.77 9.67
C VAL A 58 11.04 1.65 10.89
N ALA A 59 10.88 1.12 12.10
CA ALA A 59 11.15 1.86 13.33
C ALA A 59 12.64 2.17 13.53
N ALA A 60 13.54 1.34 13.01
CA ALA A 60 14.98 1.60 13.04
C ALA A 60 15.46 2.58 11.95
N SER A 61 14.62 2.90 10.96
CA SER A 61 15.00 3.75 9.84
C SER A 61 15.14 5.21 10.21
N LYS A 62 16.30 5.79 9.87
CA LYS A 62 16.62 7.21 10.00
C LYS A 62 16.40 8.00 8.71
N ALA A 63 15.93 7.36 7.64
CA ALA A 63 15.66 8.04 6.37
C ALA A 63 14.49 9.03 6.52
N ALA A 64 14.49 10.11 5.72
CA ALA A 64 13.39 11.07 5.68
C ALA A 64 12.04 10.36 5.46
N TRP A 65 11.99 9.50 4.45
CA TRP A 65 10.82 8.76 4.01
C TRP A 65 11.01 7.25 4.16
N LYS A 66 9.94 6.59 4.58
CA LYS A 66 9.82 5.13 4.65
C LYS A 66 8.73 4.70 3.68
N VAL A 67 9.11 4.23 2.50
CA VAL A 67 8.16 3.74 1.50
C VAL A 67 7.91 2.27 1.73
N ILE A 68 6.65 1.90 1.93
CA ILE A 68 6.23 0.50 2.03
C ILE A 68 5.75 0.07 0.64
N ALA A 69 6.55 -0.74 -0.05
CA ALA A 69 6.21 -1.28 -1.36
C ALA A 69 5.45 -2.59 -1.15
N SER A 70 4.13 -2.51 -1.33
CA SER A 70 3.15 -3.56 -1.03
C SER A 70 2.57 -4.07 -2.34
N ASP A 71 2.55 -5.38 -2.55
CA ASP A 71 2.04 -5.99 -3.79
C ASP A 71 0.55 -5.65 -3.99
N MET A 72 -0.24 -5.84 -2.93
CA MET A 72 -1.70 -5.67 -2.93
C MET A 72 -2.13 -4.43 -2.13
N PRO A 73 -3.31 -3.87 -2.46
CA PRO A 73 -3.89 -2.73 -1.75
C PRO A 73 -4.42 -3.10 -0.37
N LEU A 74 -4.47 -2.10 0.52
CA LEU A 74 -4.87 -2.26 1.92
C LEU A 74 -6.39 -2.20 2.12
N GLY A 75 -7.03 -1.15 1.60
CA GLY A 75 -8.45 -0.88 1.80
C GLY A 75 -9.35 -1.20 0.61
N LEU A 76 -8.79 -1.60 -0.53
CA LEU A 76 -9.59 -1.97 -1.71
C LEU A 76 -10.06 -3.42 -1.60
N LEU A 77 -11.35 -3.63 -1.88
CA LEU A 77 -11.92 -4.95 -2.06
C LEU A 77 -11.44 -5.52 -3.40
N VAL A 78 -10.76 -6.67 -3.36
CA VAL A 78 -10.31 -7.39 -4.56
C VAL A 78 -10.97 -8.76 -4.55
N PRO A 79 -12.09 -8.94 -5.26
CA PRO A 79 -12.82 -10.20 -5.27
C PRO A 79 -12.07 -11.30 -6.06
N ASP A 80 -12.11 -12.52 -5.54
CA ASP A 80 -11.75 -13.76 -6.23
C ASP A 80 -12.92 -14.74 -6.12
N GLY A 81 -13.83 -14.69 -7.10
CA GLY A 81 -15.12 -15.37 -7.01
C GLY A 81 -15.94 -14.86 -5.82
N ASN A 82 -16.21 -15.75 -4.86
CA ASN A 82 -16.92 -15.44 -3.61
C ASN A 82 -15.98 -15.13 -2.44
N GLU A 83 -14.66 -15.10 -2.68
CA GLU A 83 -13.62 -14.86 -1.69
C GLU A 83 -12.96 -13.49 -1.93
N ILE A 84 -12.06 -13.08 -1.03
CA ILE A 84 -11.27 -11.85 -1.16
C ILE A 84 -9.79 -12.19 -1.32
N GLU A 85 -9.14 -11.58 -2.32
CA GLU A 85 -7.74 -11.81 -2.63
C GLU A 85 -6.78 -10.90 -1.86
N ALA A 86 -7.13 -9.64 -1.65
CA ALA A 86 -6.25 -8.64 -1.05
C ALA A 86 -6.44 -8.55 0.48
N VAL A 87 -6.11 -7.39 1.06
CA VAL A 87 -6.13 -7.15 2.51
C VAL A 87 -7.54 -6.91 3.06
N ALA A 88 -8.33 -6.08 2.37
CA ALA A 88 -9.63 -5.62 2.87
C ALA A 88 -10.57 -6.79 3.18
N ASN A 89 -11.32 -6.73 4.28
CA ASN A 89 -12.10 -7.87 4.75
C ASN A 89 -13.47 -7.99 4.07
N GLY A 90 -14.02 -6.91 3.51
CA GLY A 90 -15.37 -6.90 2.93
C GLY A 90 -16.48 -6.79 3.97
N LEU A 91 -16.14 -6.37 5.18
CA LEU A 91 -17.09 -6.11 6.25
C LEU A 91 -16.62 -4.88 7.02
N ALA A 92 -17.37 -3.79 6.88
CA ALA A 92 -17.14 -2.57 7.63
C ALA A 92 -17.13 -2.84 9.14
N GLY A 93 -16.05 -2.43 9.82
CA GLY A 93 -15.98 -2.49 11.27
C GLY A 93 -14.59 -2.72 11.82
N ALA A 94 -14.50 -3.51 12.89
CA ALA A 94 -13.23 -3.90 13.45
C ALA A 94 -12.43 -4.76 12.45
N PRO A 95 -11.08 -4.69 12.47
CA PRO A 95 -10.25 -5.45 11.56
C PRO A 95 -10.58 -6.95 11.64
N GLY A 96 -10.82 -7.56 10.49
CA GLY A 96 -11.07 -8.99 10.35
C GLY A 96 -10.17 -9.61 9.28
N GLY A 97 -10.11 -10.93 9.22
CA GLY A 97 -9.33 -11.65 8.20
C GLY A 97 -7.88 -11.17 8.13
N ARG A 98 -7.48 -10.69 6.95
CA ARG A 98 -6.12 -10.20 6.66
C ARG A 98 -5.84 -8.78 7.19
N GLU A 99 -6.87 -8.02 7.53
CA GLU A 99 -6.72 -6.68 8.10
C GLU A 99 -6.07 -6.70 9.49
N HIS A 100 -6.15 -7.82 10.22
CA HIS A 100 -5.53 -7.97 11.55
C HIS A 100 -4.03 -7.68 11.55
N GLU A 101 -3.30 -8.21 10.57
CA GLU A 101 -1.85 -7.99 10.48
C GLU A 101 -1.52 -6.53 10.15
N ILE A 102 -2.29 -5.91 9.25
CA ILE A 102 -2.10 -4.51 8.88
C ILE A 102 -2.48 -3.58 10.04
N ALA A 103 -3.58 -3.84 10.73
CA ALA A 103 -3.97 -3.11 11.94
C ALA A 103 -2.86 -3.18 13.01
N TRP A 104 -2.27 -4.37 13.22
CA TRP A 104 -1.16 -4.52 14.14
C TRP A 104 0.08 -3.72 13.71
N VAL A 105 0.48 -3.79 12.43
CA VAL A 105 1.62 -3.01 11.88
C VAL A 105 1.39 -1.52 12.09
N LEU A 106 0.21 -1.01 11.75
CA LEU A 106 -0.14 0.41 11.89
C LEU A 106 -0.13 0.86 13.36
N SER A 107 -0.70 0.06 14.28
CA SER A 107 -0.56 0.27 15.73
C SER A 107 0.90 0.33 16.16
N GLN A 108 1.73 -0.58 15.66
CA GLN A 108 3.14 -0.64 16.02
C GLN A 108 3.93 0.56 15.49
N PHE A 109 3.60 1.06 14.30
CA PHE A 109 4.17 2.30 13.74
C PHE A 109 3.83 3.49 14.61
N LYS A 110 2.55 3.69 14.96
CA LYS A 110 2.10 4.77 15.84
C LYS A 110 2.80 4.72 17.21
N ARG A 111 2.82 3.55 17.85
CA ARG A 111 3.47 3.35 19.17
C ARG A 111 4.97 3.66 19.16
N ARG A 112 5.66 3.36 18.04
CA ARG A 112 7.08 3.65 17.85
C ARG A 112 7.34 5.03 17.26
N LYS A 113 6.30 5.86 17.09
CA LYS A 113 6.38 7.21 16.51
C LYS A 113 7.04 7.19 15.13
N VAL A 114 6.77 6.15 14.35
CA VAL A 114 7.16 6.10 12.94
C VAL A 114 6.42 7.21 12.20
N ARG A 115 7.15 8.04 11.45
CA ARG A 115 6.63 9.13 10.63
C ARG A 115 7.04 8.96 9.18
N ASN A 116 6.41 9.71 8.28
CA ASN A 116 6.77 9.83 6.87
C ASN A 116 6.68 8.48 6.13
N THR A 117 5.62 7.74 6.40
CA THR A 117 5.31 6.49 5.70
C THR A 117 4.37 6.74 4.54
N VAL A 118 4.68 6.14 3.39
CA VAL A 118 3.78 6.09 2.22
C VAL A 118 3.71 4.66 1.73
N TRP A 119 2.51 4.17 1.45
CA TRP A 119 2.29 2.86 0.86
C TRP A 119 2.16 2.99 -0.65
N LEU A 120 2.95 2.21 -1.38
CA LEU A 120 2.84 2.09 -2.83
C LEU A 120 2.30 0.69 -3.14
N THR A 121 1.19 0.63 -3.86
CA THR A 121 0.47 -0.61 -4.15
C THR A 121 0.20 -0.77 -5.63
N ALA A 122 -0.05 -2.01 -6.04
CA ALA A 122 -0.46 -2.35 -7.40
C ALA A 122 -1.59 -3.39 -7.34
N ASP A 123 -1.43 -4.52 -8.04
CA ASP A 123 -2.39 -5.63 -8.17
C ASP A 123 -3.68 -5.27 -8.92
N VAL A 124 -4.41 -4.25 -8.48
CA VAL A 124 -5.57 -3.75 -9.22
C VAL A 124 -5.14 -3.00 -10.48
N HIS A 125 -5.93 -3.15 -11.54
CA HIS A 125 -5.58 -2.62 -12.86
C HIS A 125 -6.21 -1.24 -13.12
N TYR A 126 -5.89 -0.28 -12.25
CA TYR A 126 -6.14 1.16 -12.41
C TYR A 126 -5.27 1.96 -11.43
N CYS A 127 -5.16 3.27 -11.61
CA CYS A 127 -4.43 4.12 -10.67
C CYS A 127 -5.37 4.93 -9.77
N ALA A 128 -4.97 5.08 -8.51
CA ALA A 128 -5.74 5.80 -7.50
C ALA A 128 -4.83 6.34 -6.39
N ALA A 129 -5.31 7.40 -5.74
CA ALA A 129 -4.70 7.92 -4.53
C ALA A 129 -5.73 7.88 -3.40
N HIS A 130 -5.37 7.19 -2.31
CA HIS A 130 -6.20 7.06 -1.13
C HIS A 130 -5.52 7.67 0.08
N HIS A 131 -6.27 8.48 0.83
CA HIS A 131 -5.82 8.99 2.12
C HIS A 131 -6.55 8.28 3.25
N TYR A 132 -5.79 7.66 4.14
CA TYR A 132 -6.30 6.92 5.30
C TYR A 132 -6.16 7.79 6.55
N ASP A 133 -7.20 7.83 7.38
CA ASP A 133 -7.21 8.68 8.57
C ASP A 133 -8.11 8.07 9.66
N PRO A 134 -7.63 7.96 10.90
CA PRO A 134 -8.39 7.36 12.01
C PRO A 134 -9.68 8.14 12.33
N SER A 135 -9.81 9.42 11.97
CA SER A 135 -11.05 10.18 12.17
C SER A 135 -12.22 9.70 11.31
N ARG A 136 -11.95 8.90 10.27
CA ARG A 136 -12.95 8.32 9.36
C ARG A 136 -13.04 6.79 9.47
N ALA A 137 -12.22 6.20 10.34
CA ALA A 137 -12.01 4.76 10.40
C ALA A 137 -12.79 4.11 11.54
N ALA A 138 -13.13 2.83 11.37
CA ALA A 138 -13.66 2.02 12.47
C ALA A 138 -12.53 1.59 13.43
N PHE A 139 -11.36 1.23 12.91
CA PHE A 139 -10.13 1.02 13.69
C PHE A 139 -9.33 2.32 13.76
N THR A 140 -8.96 2.81 14.94
CA THR A 140 -8.39 4.17 15.07
C THR A 140 -6.96 4.21 15.65
N ASP A 141 -6.36 3.06 15.97
CA ASP A 141 -4.99 2.99 16.53
C ASP A 141 -3.90 3.09 15.44
N PHE A 142 -3.94 4.15 14.63
CA PHE A 142 -2.91 4.47 13.64
C PHE A 142 -2.77 5.98 13.43
N ASP A 143 -1.72 6.41 12.71
CA ASP A 143 -1.53 7.80 12.26
C ASP A 143 -1.90 7.92 10.77
N PRO A 144 -2.43 9.06 10.28
CA PRO A 144 -2.80 9.21 8.87
C PRO A 144 -1.66 8.89 7.88
N PHE A 145 -2.00 8.27 6.75
CA PHE A 145 -1.04 7.93 5.71
C PHE A 145 -1.68 7.92 4.32
N TRP A 146 -0.82 7.89 3.29
CA TRP A 146 -1.21 7.77 1.89
C TRP A 146 -0.92 6.38 1.35
N GLU A 147 -1.86 5.85 0.58
CA GLU A 147 -1.66 4.73 -0.34
C GLU A 147 -1.80 5.24 -1.77
N LEU A 148 -0.82 4.90 -2.60
CA LEU A 148 -0.84 5.22 -4.02
C LEU A 148 -0.85 3.92 -4.82
N VAL A 149 -1.96 3.69 -5.50
CA VAL A 149 -2.16 2.56 -6.40
C VAL A 149 -1.68 2.98 -7.78
N ALA A 150 -0.67 2.29 -8.31
CA ALA A 150 -0.01 2.66 -9.55
C ALA A 150 0.13 1.48 -10.51
N GLY A 151 -0.94 1.20 -11.27
CA GLY A 151 -0.92 0.18 -12.31
C GLY A 151 -2.17 0.19 -13.19
N PRO A 152 -2.20 -0.62 -14.25
CA PRO A 152 -1.12 -1.47 -14.72
C PRO A 152 -0.27 -0.72 -15.76
N VAL A 153 1.02 -1.07 -15.83
CA VAL A 153 1.90 -0.61 -16.93
C VAL A 153 1.49 -1.27 -18.25
N ASN A 154 1.07 -2.55 -18.21
CA ASN A 154 0.64 -3.29 -19.39
C ASN A 154 -0.24 -4.51 -19.02
N ALA A 155 -1.53 -4.29 -18.77
CA ALA A 155 -2.53 -5.34 -18.55
C ALA A 155 -3.95 -4.87 -18.93
N GLY A 156 -4.91 -5.79 -19.04
CA GLY A 156 -6.31 -5.41 -19.21
C GLY A 156 -6.79 -4.61 -18.00
N THR A 157 -7.41 -3.45 -18.18
CA THR A 157 -7.82 -2.58 -17.06
C THR A 157 -9.24 -2.84 -16.57
N PHE A 158 -9.49 -2.51 -15.31
CA PHE A 158 -10.73 -2.76 -14.59
C PHE A 158 -11.07 -1.60 -13.64
N GLY A 159 -12.02 -1.82 -12.74
CA GLY A 159 -12.32 -0.95 -11.61
C GLY A 159 -13.27 0.21 -11.95
N PRO A 160 -13.39 1.16 -11.01
CA PRO A 160 -12.77 1.16 -9.69
C PRO A 160 -13.42 0.13 -8.74
N ASN A 161 -12.64 -0.40 -7.80
CA ASN A 161 -13.17 -1.31 -6.78
C ASN A 161 -13.71 -0.53 -5.57
N GLY A 162 -14.59 -1.16 -4.79
CA GLY A 162 -15.10 -0.60 -3.52
C GLY A 162 -14.03 -0.56 -2.43
N LEU A 163 -14.20 0.36 -1.47
CA LEU A 163 -13.34 0.50 -0.30
C LEU A 163 -13.98 -0.10 0.95
N ASP A 164 -13.18 -0.76 1.77
CA ASP A 164 -13.54 -1.13 3.14
C ASP A 164 -13.24 0.04 4.10
N SER A 165 -14.20 0.32 4.98
CA SER A 165 -14.11 1.43 5.93
C SER A 165 -13.23 1.14 7.16
N THR A 166 -12.70 -0.08 7.33
CA THR A 166 -11.88 -0.47 8.50
C THR A 166 -10.82 0.58 8.84
N PHE A 167 -10.07 1.05 7.84
CA PHE A 167 -8.99 2.05 8.00
C PHE A 167 -9.36 3.46 7.52
N GLY A 168 -10.65 3.74 7.29
CA GLY A 168 -11.15 5.06 6.91
C GLY A 168 -10.54 5.68 5.62
N PRO A 169 -10.34 4.89 4.54
CA PRO A 169 -9.83 5.45 3.30
C PRO A 169 -10.79 6.47 2.69
N LYS A 170 -10.23 7.53 2.13
CA LYS A 170 -10.92 8.47 1.25
C LYS A 170 -10.26 8.41 -0.12
N VAL A 171 -11.06 8.25 -1.18
CA VAL A 171 -10.59 8.41 -2.56
C VAL A 171 -10.33 9.88 -2.82
N GLU A 172 -9.08 10.22 -3.10
CA GLU A 172 -8.66 11.57 -3.49
C GLU A 172 -8.48 11.68 -5.00
N PHE A 173 -8.18 10.56 -5.66
CA PHE A 173 -8.10 10.46 -7.11
C PHE A 173 -8.30 9.02 -7.57
N VAL A 174 -8.92 8.84 -8.74
CA VAL A 174 -9.02 7.56 -9.42
C VAL A 174 -9.11 7.75 -10.94
N LYS A 175 -8.38 6.93 -11.69
CA LYS A 175 -8.55 6.78 -13.14
C LYS A 175 -8.50 5.30 -13.50
N ALA A 176 -9.64 4.80 -13.97
CA ALA A 176 -9.90 3.40 -14.29
C ALA A 176 -10.25 3.20 -15.76
N ALA A 177 -10.52 1.95 -16.13
CA ALA A 177 -10.96 1.56 -17.46
C ALA A 177 -12.31 2.20 -17.84
N ASP A 178 -12.54 2.36 -19.13
CA ASP A 178 -13.84 2.80 -19.68
C ASP A 178 -14.85 1.64 -19.70
N PHE A 179 -14.36 0.40 -19.76
CA PHE A 179 -15.13 -0.84 -19.67
C PHE A 179 -14.27 -1.98 -19.10
N PRO A 180 -14.87 -3.02 -18.47
CA PRO A 180 -14.11 -4.11 -17.89
C PRO A 180 -13.21 -4.83 -18.90
N SER A 181 -11.98 -5.15 -18.48
CA SER A 181 -10.97 -5.82 -19.31
C SER A 181 -10.56 -5.01 -20.55
N GLN A 182 -10.54 -3.68 -20.44
CA GLN A 182 -10.09 -2.83 -21.55
C GLN A 182 -8.63 -3.16 -21.90
N PRO A 183 -8.33 -3.49 -23.17
CA PRO A 183 -6.99 -3.93 -23.55
C PRO A 183 -5.97 -2.79 -23.41
N PRO A 184 -4.66 -3.09 -23.26
CA PRO A 184 -3.63 -2.06 -23.18
C PRO A 184 -3.63 -1.06 -24.35
N SER A 185 -4.00 -1.51 -25.56
CA SER A 185 -4.16 -0.66 -26.74
C SER A 185 -5.28 0.38 -26.61
N GLY A 186 -6.15 0.26 -25.60
CA GLY A 186 -7.17 1.25 -25.24
C GLY A 186 -6.64 2.47 -24.49
N GLY A 187 -5.36 2.49 -24.11
CA GLY A 187 -4.66 3.69 -23.60
C GLY A 187 -4.80 3.98 -22.11
N ASN A 188 -5.78 3.39 -21.42
CA ASN A 188 -5.85 3.43 -19.95
C ASN A 188 -4.80 2.48 -19.37
N GLN A 189 -3.54 2.89 -19.35
CA GLN A 189 -2.43 2.23 -18.65
C GLN A 189 -1.72 3.28 -17.81
N PHE A 190 -1.18 2.87 -16.67
CA PHE A 190 -0.75 3.80 -15.63
C PHE A 190 0.53 3.38 -14.94
N PHE A 191 1.28 4.38 -14.46
CA PHE A 191 2.44 4.18 -13.60
C PHE A 191 2.60 5.34 -12.63
N GLY A 192 3.36 5.10 -11.57
CA GLY A 192 3.69 6.10 -10.55
C GLY A 192 5.09 6.66 -10.74
N HIS A 193 5.29 7.93 -10.35
CA HIS A 193 6.61 8.53 -10.22
C HIS A 193 6.71 9.30 -8.91
N VAL A 194 7.85 9.14 -8.23
CA VAL A 194 8.17 9.80 -6.97
C VAL A 194 9.48 10.55 -7.12
N GLU A 195 9.49 11.80 -6.69
CA GLU A 195 10.67 12.64 -6.56
C GLU A 195 10.79 13.13 -5.11
N ILE A 196 12.00 13.14 -4.55
CA ILE A 196 12.26 13.69 -3.21
C ILE A 196 13.26 14.82 -3.36
N ASP A 197 12.86 16.04 -2.99
CA ASP A 197 13.76 17.18 -3.01
C ASP A 197 14.86 17.00 -1.93
N PRO A 198 16.15 17.07 -2.29
CA PRO A 198 17.23 16.74 -1.36
C PRO A 198 17.49 17.79 -0.27
N ARG A 199 16.89 18.98 -0.37
CA ARG A 199 17.09 20.08 0.59
C ARG A 199 15.92 20.23 1.56
N THR A 200 14.72 20.15 1.02
CA THR A 200 13.45 20.31 1.76
C THR A 200 12.86 18.96 2.19
N GLU A 201 13.34 17.87 1.60
CA GLU A 201 12.86 16.51 1.83
C GLU A 201 11.39 16.32 1.46
N VAL A 202 10.81 17.21 0.65
CA VAL A 202 9.43 17.08 0.14
C VAL A 202 9.33 15.88 -0.79
N PHE A 203 8.39 14.99 -0.51
CA PHE A 203 8.08 13.82 -1.34
C PHE A 203 6.95 14.17 -2.30
N THR A 204 7.29 14.27 -3.57
CA THR A 204 6.34 14.57 -4.64
C THR A 204 5.95 13.29 -5.34
N ALA A 205 4.70 12.87 -5.17
CA ALA A 205 4.13 11.72 -5.87
C ALA A 205 3.31 12.16 -7.08
N SER A 206 3.36 11.38 -8.15
CA SER A 206 2.51 11.57 -9.32
C SER A 206 2.02 10.24 -9.89
N LEU A 207 0.77 10.22 -10.34
CA LEU A 207 0.17 9.13 -11.12
C LEU A 207 0.04 9.59 -12.57
N ARG A 208 0.46 8.73 -13.50
CA ARG A 208 0.64 9.09 -14.92
C ARG A 208 -0.03 8.10 -15.83
N ASN A 209 -0.45 8.55 -17.01
CA ASN A 209 -0.89 7.66 -18.09
C ASN A 209 0.30 7.10 -18.89
N LEU A 210 0.03 6.21 -19.85
CA LEU A 210 1.02 5.59 -20.73
C LEU A 210 1.92 6.59 -21.47
N TYR A 211 1.44 7.80 -21.73
CA TYR A 211 2.15 8.86 -22.43
C TYR A 211 2.99 9.75 -21.50
N GLY A 212 3.01 9.44 -20.19
CA GLY A 212 3.75 10.19 -19.18
C GLY A 212 3.05 11.47 -18.69
N GLU A 213 1.83 11.73 -19.17
CA GLU A 213 1.00 12.83 -18.70
C GLU A 213 0.66 12.64 -17.23
N VAL A 214 0.79 13.71 -16.44
CA VAL A 214 0.48 13.70 -15.02
C VAL A 214 -1.03 13.85 -14.84
N LEU A 215 -1.68 12.78 -14.38
CA LEU A 215 -3.12 12.78 -14.09
C LEU A 215 -3.41 13.30 -12.69
N TRP A 216 -2.49 13.04 -11.75
CA TRP A 216 -2.58 13.49 -10.37
C TRP A 216 -1.18 13.71 -9.80
N ARG A 217 -1.04 14.72 -8.94
CA ARG A 217 0.20 15.06 -8.25
C ARG A 217 -0.08 15.50 -6.82
N LYS A 218 0.79 15.11 -5.90
CA LYS A 218 0.74 15.55 -4.51
C LYS A 218 2.13 15.72 -3.93
N ASP A 219 2.34 16.86 -3.31
CA ASP A 219 3.50 17.12 -2.48
C ASP A 219 3.15 16.74 -1.04
N LEU A 220 3.98 15.89 -0.44
CA LEU A 220 3.90 15.47 0.94
C LEU A 220 5.09 16.09 1.69
N ASN A 221 4.77 16.96 2.65
CA ASN A 221 5.79 17.56 3.50
C ASN A 221 6.23 16.54 4.57
N PRO A 222 7.54 16.40 4.81
CA PRO A 222 8.04 15.50 5.85
C PRO A 222 7.65 16.05 7.22
N ALA A 223 7.22 15.17 8.12
CA ALA A 223 7.24 15.45 9.54
C ALA A 223 8.70 15.51 10.03
N GLY A 224 8.96 16.36 11.02
CA GLY A 224 10.29 16.52 11.61
C GLY A 224 10.87 15.18 12.09
N ARG A 225 12.18 15.00 11.88
CA ARG A 225 12.91 13.82 12.33
C ARG A 225 13.08 13.85 13.85
N HIS A 226 12.97 12.70 14.51
CA HIS A 226 13.33 12.51 15.91
C HIS A 226 14.75 11.94 16.03
#